data_AF-K2DW42-F1
#
_entry.id   AF-K2DW42-F1
#
_cell.length_a   1.000
_cell.length_b   1.000
_cell.length_c   1.000
_cell.angle_alpha   90.00
_cell.angle_beta   90.00
_cell.angle_gamma   90.00
#
_symmetry.space_group_name_H-M   'P 1'
#
loop_
_entity.id
_entity.type
_entity.pdbx_description
1 polymer ?
#
loop_
_entity_poly.entity_id
_entity_poly.type
_entity_poly.pdbx_seq_one_letter_code
_entity_poly.pdbx_strand_id
1 'polypeptide(L)'
;MEKNEKDLSVIKARKLVSELIFKVLTKTLCVREAIKLFPPDISDLSIECAWHALVHYEADEDYRANQEYATEQDEYLEMIGFLLRDGNNIPRNIISGYYKYYDMAPMPNSKTLWGWFRGLFRLTI
;
A
#
# COMPACT_ATOMS: atom_id res chain seq x y z
N MET A 1 4.45 -14.90 -24.57
CA MET A 1 4.34 -13.43 -24.65
C MET A 1 3.56 -12.91 -23.45
N GLU A 2 2.36 -13.42 -23.20
CA GLU A 2 1.49 -13.07 -22.06
C GLU A 2 2.15 -13.13 -20.66
N LYS A 3 2.96 -14.15 -20.36
CA LYS A 3 3.67 -14.26 -19.07
C LYS A 3 4.64 -13.09 -18.82
N ASN A 4 5.41 -12.69 -19.84
CA ASN A 4 6.38 -11.60 -19.72
C ASN A 4 5.69 -10.23 -19.57
N GLU A 5 4.51 -10.06 -20.17
CA GLU A 5 3.71 -8.84 -20.02
C GLU A 5 3.14 -8.70 -18.61
N LYS A 6 2.65 -9.81 -18.03
CA LYS A 6 2.17 -9.85 -16.64
C LYS A 6 3.30 -9.61 -15.63
N ASP A 7 4.47 -10.19 -15.85
CA ASP A 7 5.62 -9.96 -14.98
C ASP A 7 6.08 -8.49 -15.05
N LEU A 8 6.08 -7.90 -16.25
CA LEU A 8 6.38 -6.49 -16.44
C LEU A 8 5.33 -5.57 -15.79
N SER A 9 4.05 -5.94 -15.81
CA SER A 9 2.99 -5.18 -15.15
C SER A 9 3.14 -5.20 -13.62
N VAL A 10 3.49 -6.35 -13.04
CA VAL A 10 3.74 -6.47 -11.59
C VAL A 10 4.95 -5.65 -11.17
N ILE A 11 6.05 -5.69 -11.94
CA ILE A 11 7.25 -4.87 -11.66
C ILE A 11 6.90 -3.38 -11.66
N LYS A 12 6.18 -2.90 -12.67
CA LYS A 12 5.74 -1.49 -12.74
C LYS A 12 4.83 -1.12 -11.57
N ALA A 13 3.94 -2.03 -11.19
CA ALA A 13 3.01 -1.84 -10.08
C ALA A 13 3.71 -1.70 -8.73
N ARG A 14 4.73 -2.53 -8.45
CA ARG A 14 5.55 -2.40 -7.24
C ARG A 14 6.30 -1.08 -7.20
N LYS A 15 6.87 -0.65 -8.33
CA LYS A 15 7.52 0.67 -8.44
C LYS A 15 6.55 1.82 -8.17
N LEU A 16 5.33 1.74 -8.72
CA LEU A 16 4.28 2.70 -8.42
C LEU A 16 3.95 2.75 -6.93
N VAL A 17 3.78 1.59 -6.28
CA VAL A 17 3.49 1.51 -4.84
C VAL A 17 4.64 2.09 -4.01
N SER A 18 5.89 1.83 -4.38
CA SER A 18 7.06 2.47 -3.77
C SER A 18 6.97 4.00 -3.84
N GLU A 19 6.67 4.56 -5.01
CA GLU A 19 6.50 6.02 -5.17
C GLU A 19 5.35 6.57 -4.32
N LEU A 20 4.24 5.85 -4.23
CA LEU A 20 3.10 6.26 -3.38
C LEU A 20 3.48 6.29 -1.90
N ILE A 21 4.22 5.29 -1.42
CA ILE A 21 4.74 5.25 -0.05
C ILE A 21 5.62 6.47 0.22
N PHE A 22 6.60 6.76 -0.64
CA PHE A 22 7.47 7.93 -0.44
C PHE A 22 6.70 9.24 -0.49
N LYS A 23 5.64 9.35 -1.31
CA LYS A 23 4.77 10.54 -1.31
C LYS A 23 3.98 10.69 -0.01
N VAL A 24 3.59 9.59 0.64
CA VAL A 24 2.98 9.61 1.97
C VAL A 24 3.98 10.09 3.02
N LEU A 25 5.17 9.47 3.08
CA LEU A 25 6.22 9.83 4.04
C LEU A 25 6.67 11.29 3.91
N THR A 26 6.78 11.79 2.68
CA THR A 26 7.13 13.19 2.39
C THR A 26 5.94 14.16 2.48
N LYS A 27 4.77 13.67 2.91
CA LYS A 27 3.53 14.47 3.05
C LYS A 27 3.07 15.14 1.75
N THR A 28 3.49 14.61 0.61
CA THR A 28 3.05 15.05 -0.72
C THR A 28 1.67 14.47 -1.08
N LEU A 29 1.32 13.32 -0.52
CA LEU A 29 -0.01 12.70 -0.60
C LEU A 29 -0.45 12.25 0.79
N CYS A 30 -1.75 12.29 1.10
CA CYS A 30 -2.26 11.60 2.28
C CYS A 30 -2.45 10.10 1.99
N VAL A 31 -2.50 9.25 3.04
CA VAL A 31 -2.62 7.79 2.89
C VAL A 31 -3.86 7.41 2.10
N ARG A 32 -5.00 8.04 2.39
CA ARG A 32 -6.26 7.82 1.67
C ARG A 32 -6.12 8.05 0.16
N GLU A 33 -5.37 9.06 -0.26
CA GLU A 33 -5.13 9.33 -1.69
C GLU A 33 -4.17 8.31 -2.29
N ALA A 34 -3.11 7.94 -1.57
CA ALA A 34 -2.19 6.91 -2.00
C ALA A 34 -2.92 5.57 -2.22
N ILE A 35 -3.73 5.12 -1.26
CA ILE A 35 -4.58 3.92 -1.34
C ILE A 35 -5.45 3.92 -2.61
N LYS A 36 -6.05 5.06 -2.98
CA LYS A 36 -6.87 5.14 -4.21
C LYS A 36 -6.06 4.95 -5.50
N LEU A 37 -4.77 5.26 -5.47
CA LEU A 37 -3.86 5.16 -6.60
C LEU A 37 -3.15 3.80 -6.67
N PHE A 38 -3.41 2.88 -5.74
CA PHE A 38 -2.87 1.54 -5.82
C PHE A 38 -3.29 0.85 -7.12
N PRO A 39 -2.40 0.03 -7.69
CA PRO A 39 -2.66 -0.62 -8.97
C PRO A 39 -3.82 -1.62 -8.83
N PRO A 40 -4.92 -1.45 -9.59
CA PRO A 40 -6.08 -2.31 -9.47
C PRO A 40 -5.82 -3.68 -10.09
N ASP A 41 -6.54 -4.70 -9.61
CA ASP A 41 -6.58 -6.06 -10.16
C ASP A 41 -5.22 -6.79 -10.23
N ILE A 42 -4.25 -6.38 -9.41
CA ILE A 42 -2.95 -7.07 -9.28
C ILE A 42 -2.95 -7.91 -8.01
N SER A 43 -2.83 -9.22 -8.18
CA SER A 43 -2.57 -10.15 -7.08
C SER A 43 -1.06 -10.32 -6.94
N ASP A 44 -0.48 -9.58 -6.00
CA ASP A 44 0.93 -9.63 -5.64
C ASP A 44 1.10 -9.44 -4.13
N LEU A 45 1.70 -10.42 -3.46
CA LEU A 45 1.82 -10.42 -1.99
C LEU A 45 2.65 -9.24 -1.47
N SER A 46 3.57 -8.71 -2.28
CA SER A 46 4.38 -7.55 -1.87
C SER A 46 3.54 -6.27 -1.91
N ILE A 47 2.66 -6.13 -2.91
CA ILE A 47 1.70 -5.02 -3.00
C ILE A 47 0.64 -5.13 -1.89
N GLU A 48 0.14 -6.32 -1.60
CA GLU A 48 -0.78 -6.56 -0.47
C GLU A 48 -0.15 -6.20 0.87
N CYS A 49 1.10 -6.60 1.10
CA CYS A 49 1.86 -6.24 2.30
C CYS A 49 2.00 -4.71 2.44
N ALA A 50 2.33 -4.01 1.35
CA ALA A 50 2.43 -2.55 1.34
C ALA A 50 1.08 -1.85 1.58
N TRP A 51 -0.01 -2.39 1.04
CA TRP A 51 -1.36 -1.91 1.32
C TRP A 51 -1.68 -1.99 2.81
N HIS A 52 -1.46 -3.15 3.43
CA HIS A 52 -1.68 -3.34 4.85
C HIS A 52 -0.83 -2.39 5.70
N ALA A 53 0.44 -2.21 5.36
CA ALA A 53 1.32 -1.28 6.07
C ALA A 53 0.77 0.16 6.04
N LEU A 54 0.29 0.64 4.90
CA LEU A 54 -0.34 1.97 4.80
C LEU A 54 -1.65 2.06 5.59
N VAL A 55 -2.50 1.03 5.54
CA VAL A 55 -3.75 1.01 6.32
C VAL A 55 -3.46 1.06 7.83
N HIS A 56 -2.44 0.34 8.31
CA HIS A 56 -1.99 0.43 9.69
C HIS A 56 -1.44 1.80 10.04
N TYR A 57 -0.61 2.36 9.17
CA TYR A 57 -0.06 3.69 9.35
C TYR A 57 -1.14 4.75 9.55
N GLU A 58 -2.24 4.68 8.77
CA GLU A 58 -3.40 5.58 8.93
C GLU A 58 -4.19 5.26 10.19
N ALA A 59 -4.45 3.99 10.49
CA ALA A 59 -5.24 3.58 11.65
C ALA A 59 -4.54 3.93 12.99
N ASP A 60 -3.21 3.97 12.99
CA ASP A 60 -2.40 4.26 14.17
C ASP A 60 -2.08 5.76 14.34
N GLU A 61 -2.77 6.66 13.61
CA GLU A 61 -2.53 8.12 13.66
C GLU A 61 -2.50 8.65 15.11
N ASP A 62 -3.47 8.24 15.94
CA ASP A 62 -3.56 8.63 17.35
C ASP A 62 -2.36 8.15 18.19
N TYR A 63 -1.84 6.95 17.90
CA TYR A 63 -0.68 6.38 18.60
C TYR A 63 0.64 7.05 18.20
N ARG A 64 0.69 7.61 16.98
CA ARG A 64 1.86 8.35 16.47
C ARG A 64 2.02 9.75 17.07
N ALA A 65 1.18 10.13 18.03
CA ALA A 65 1.50 11.24 18.94
C ALA A 65 2.77 10.96 19.77
N ASN A 66 3.13 9.69 19.99
CA ASN A 66 4.43 9.30 20.53
C ASN A 66 5.49 9.33 19.42
N GLN A 67 6.53 10.15 19.61
CA GLN A 67 7.60 10.36 18.63
C GLN A 67 8.44 9.12 18.31
N GLU A 68 8.73 8.27 19.30
CA GLU A 68 9.49 7.03 19.09
C GLU A 68 8.70 6.08 18.20
N TYR A 69 7.43 5.87 18.56
CA TYR A 69 6.52 5.03 17.78
C TYR A 69 6.26 5.58 16.37
N ALA A 70 6.12 6.90 16.22
CA ALA A 70 5.98 7.54 14.92
C ALA A 70 7.21 7.30 14.03
N THR A 71 8.41 7.37 14.63
CA THR A 71 9.68 7.13 13.92
C THR A 71 9.78 5.68 13.46
N GLU A 72 9.47 4.72 14.33
CA GLU A 72 9.46 3.29 13.97
C GLU A 72 8.51 2.99 12.80
N GLN A 73 7.32 3.59 12.81
CA GLN A 73 6.32 3.44 11.74
C GLN A 73 6.80 4.07 10.42
N ASP A 74 7.39 5.27 10.48
CA ASP A 74 7.96 5.94 9.30
C ASP A 74 9.12 5.12 8.71
N GLU A 75 10.04 4.61 9.54
CA GLU A 75 11.17 3.76 9.14
C GLU A 75 10.71 2.43 8.53
N TYR A 76 9.68 1.80 9.12
CA TYR A 76 9.12 0.57 8.61
C TYR A 76 8.50 0.75 7.22
N LEU A 77 7.73 1.83 7.05
CA LEU A 77 7.11 2.16 5.78
C LEU A 77 8.17 2.55 4.73
N GLU A 78 9.22 3.27 5.13
CA GLU A 78 10.37 3.60 4.30
C GLU A 78 11.09 2.35 3.80
N MET A 79 11.34 1.37 4.69
CA MET A 79 11.94 0.09 4.33
C MET A 79 11.11 -0.63 3.24
N ILE A 80 9.79 -0.69 3.40
CA ILE A 80 8.89 -1.26 2.36
C ILE A 80 9.04 -0.49 1.05
N GLY A 81 9.03 0.85 1.10
CA GLY A 81 9.23 1.71 -0.05
C GLY A 81 10.52 1.37 -0.80
N PHE A 82 11.64 1.25 -0.09
CA PHE A 82 12.94 0.89 -0.69
C PHE A 82 12.96 -0.51 -1.29
N LEU A 83 12.39 -1.51 -0.63
CA LEU A 83 12.33 -2.88 -1.14
C LEU A 83 11.59 -2.95 -2.49
N LEU A 84 10.53 -2.15 -2.65
CA LEU A 84 9.71 -2.12 -3.86
C LEU A 84 10.26 -1.21 -4.98
N ARG A 85 11.19 -0.30 -4.66
CA ARG A 85 11.65 0.77 -5.57
C ARG A 85 12.15 0.27 -6.92
N ASP A 86 12.87 -0.85 -6.91
CA ASP A 86 13.43 -1.44 -8.13
C ASP A 86 12.50 -2.50 -8.75
N GLY A 87 11.30 -2.69 -8.20
CA GLY A 87 10.31 -3.69 -8.60
C GLY A 87 10.52 -5.07 -7.97
N ASN A 88 11.40 -5.16 -6.97
CA ASN A 88 11.70 -6.42 -6.27
C ASN A 88 10.53 -6.86 -5.39
N ASN A 89 10.53 -8.15 -5.04
CA ASN A 89 9.63 -8.66 -4.02
C ASN A 89 10.06 -8.20 -2.63
N ILE A 90 9.08 -8.02 -1.74
CA ILE A 90 9.35 -7.96 -0.31
C ILE A 90 9.79 -9.35 0.16
N PRO A 91 10.82 -9.47 1.03
CA PRO A 91 11.25 -10.73 1.60
C PRO A 91 10.12 -11.49 2.30
N ARG A 92 10.07 -12.81 2.11
CA ARG A 92 8.97 -13.67 2.62
C ARG A 92 8.78 -13.58 4.13
N ASN A 93 9.86 -13.40 4.91
CA ASN A 93 9.78 -13.28 6.36
C ASN A 93 8.98 -12.04 6.79
N ILE A 94 9.05 -10.95 6.02
CA ILE A 94 8.29 -9.72 6.27
C ILE A 94 6.81 -9.98 5.92
N ILE A 95 6.56 -10.54 4.74
CA ILE A 95 5.21 -10.90 4.28
C ILE A 95 4.51 -11.85 5.27
N SER A 96 5.22 -12.88 5.76
CA SER A 96 4.67 -13.84 6.72
C SER A 96 4.36 -13.23 8.09
N GLY A 97 5.09 -12.18 8.49
CA GLY A 97 4.80 -11.43 9.72
C GLY A 97 3.43 -10.77 9.68
N TYR A 98 2.98 -10.37 8.47
CA TYR A 98 1.68 -9.76 8.24
C TYR A 98 0.53 -10.78 8.16
N TYR A 99 0.71 -11.90 7.45
CA TYR A 99 -0.36 -12.91 7.27
C TYR A 99 -0.86 -13.55 8.56
N LYS A 100 -0.12 -13.44 9.66
CA LYS A 100 -0.59 -13.92 10.97
C LYS A 100 -1.90 -13.25 11.42
N TYR A 101 -2.21 -12.06 10.90
CA TYR A 101 -3.31 -11.23 11.38
C TYR A 101 -4.40 -10.94 10.33
N TYR A 102 -4.20 -11.26 9.05
CA TYR A 102 -5.12 -10.91 7.96
C TYR A 102 -5.24 -12.00 6.88
N ASP A 103 -6.48 -12.33 6.50
CA ASP A 103 -6.78 -13.34 5.48
C ASP A 103 -6.65 -12.81 4.04
N MET A 104 -7.01 -11.54 3.75
CA MET A 104 -6.88 -10.88 2.42
C MET A 104 -7.00 -9.35 2.50
N ALA A 105 -6.20 -8.63 1.71
CA ALA A 105 -6.30 -7.16 1.56
C ALA A 105 -7.48 -6.76 0.65
N PRO A 106 -8.38 -5.83 1.07
CA PRO A 106 -9.44 -5.31 0.20
C PRO A 106 -8.88 -4.27 -0.80
N MET A 107 -7.97 -4.71 -1.67
CA MET A 107 -7.33 -3.84 -2.66
C MET A 107 -8.33 -3.38 -3.73
N PRO A 108 -8.04 -2.25 -4.43
CA PRO A 108 -8.94 -1.71 -5.43
C PRO A 108 -9.15 -2.71 -6.56
N ASN A 109 -10.41 -3.00 -6.87
CA ASN A 109 -10.80 -3.76 -8.05
C ASN A 109 -11.39 -2.79 -9.07
N SER A 110 -11.02 -2.89 -10.35
CA SER A 110 -11.51 -1.99 -11.40
C SER A 110 -13.04 -1.94 -11.48
N LYS A 111 -13.73 -3.02 -11.09
CA LYS A 111 -15.20 -3.10 -11.06
C LYS A 111 -15.83 -2.52 -9.79
N THR A 112 -15.12 -2.52 -8.67
CA THR A 112 -15.62 -2.07 -7.35
C THR A 112 -15.27 -0.62 -7.03
N LEU A 113 -14.21 -0.07 -7.65
CA LEU A 113 -13.78 1.33 -7.50
C LEU A 113 -14.96 2.31 -7.66
N TRP A 114 -15.83 2.10 -8.64
CA TRP A 114 -17.01 2.94 -8.89
C TRP A 114 -18.02 2.95 -7.71
N GLY A 115 -18.12 1.86 -6.96
CA GLY A 115 -18.95 1.75 -5.75
C GLY A 115 -18.34 2.47 -4.54
N TRP A 116 -17.03 2.37 -4.36
CA TRP A 116 -16.28 3.05 -3.28
C TRP A 116 -16.27 4.58 -3.46
N PHE A 117 -16.16 5.07 -4.71
CA PHE A 117 -16.29 6.50 -5.00
C PHE A 117 -17.66 7.07 -4.61
N ARG A 118 -18.76 6.33 -4.81
CA ARG A 118 -20.12 6.80 -4.43
C ARG A 118 -20.35 6.89 -2.92
N GLY A 119 -19.74 6.03 -2.13
CA GLY A 119 -19.92 6.01 -0.66
C GLY A 119 -19.33 7.22 0.05
N LEU A 120 -18.22 7.78 -0.48
CA LEU A 120 -17.50 8.90 0.13
C LEU A 120 -18.05 10.29 -0.24
N PHE A 121 -18.85 10.42 -1.31
CA PHE A 121 -19.57 11.66 -1.64
C PHE A 121 -20.90 11.83 -0.88
N ARG A 122 -21.27 10.87 -0.02
CA ARG A 122 -22.53 10.93 0.77
C ARG A 122 -22.39 11.64 2.13
N LEU A 123 -21.22 12.23 2.43
CA LEU A 123 -20.97 13.02 3.64
C LEU A 123 -20.76 14.52 3.35
N THR A 124 -21.29 15.01 2.24
CA THR A 124 -21.40 16.45 1.99
C THR A 124 -22.81 16.74 1.48
N ILE A 125 -23.75 16.87 2.43
CA ILE A 125 -24.92 17.76 2.48
C ILE A 125 -25.36 17.78 3.95
#